data_AF-A0A9E5UV50-F1
#
_entry.id   AF-A0A9E5UV50-F1
#
_cell.length_a   1.000
_cell.length_b   1.000
_cell.length_c   1.000
_cell.angle_alpha   90.00
_cell.angle_beta   90.00
_cell.angle_gamma   90.00
#
_symmetry.space_group_name_H-M   'P 1'
#
loop_
_entity.id
_entity.type
_entity.pdbx_description
1 polymer ?
#
loop_
_entity_poly.entity_id
_entity_poly.type
_entity_poly.pdbx_seq_one_letter_code
_entity_poly.pdbx_strand_id
1 'polypeptide(L)'
;MQHWGFNVLRFLVTWEAIEHAGPGQYDGAYLDYLAAVVERAADYGLYVFIDPHQDVWSRMTGGDGAPGWTLEAVGFQIANLDASEAAITLRARYPEIPSLLWTDNYSRLACNTLFSLFWAGAGWPRTWKSRANRCRTTCRGTSSAQCSRWPNA
;
A
#
# COMPACT_ATOMS: atom_id res chain seq x y z
N MET A 1 -10.23 -16.62 19.30
CA MET A 1 -10.94 -16.74 18.00
C MET A 1 -11.67 -18.07 17.87
N GLN A 2 -10.98 -19.22 17.94
CA GLN A 2 -11.61 -20.54 17.87
C GLN A 2 -12.70 -20.78 18.94
N HIS A 3 -12.46 -20.34 20.19
CA HIS A 3 -13.44 -20.46 21.27
C HIS A 3 -14.76 -19.72 21.00
N TRP A 4 -14.75 -18.73 20.11
CA TRP A 4 -15.93 -17.97 19.70
C TRP A 4 -16.51 -18.46 18.35
N GLY A 5 -16.00 -19.56 17.81
CA GLY A 5 -16.49 -20.16 16.55
C GLY A 5 -16.02 -19.47 15.27
N PHE A 6 -15.11 -18.50 15.35
CA PHE A 6 -14.57 -17.84 14.15
C PHE A 6 -13.61 -18.75 13.39
N ASN A 7 -13.79 -18.82 12.07
CA ASN A 7 -12.99 -19.61 11.14
C ASN A 7 -12.32 -18.79 10.04
N VAL A 8 -12.50 -17.46 10.01
CA VAL A 8 -11.91 -16.57 9.00
C VAL A 8 -11.27 -15.35 9.67
N LEU A 9 -10.13 -14.94 9.14
CA LEU A 9 -9.36 -13.77 9.55
C LEU A 9 -9.24 -12.81 8.36
N ARG A 10 -9.80 -11.60 8.49
CA ARG A 10 -9.49 -10.49 7.58
C ARG A 10 -8.16 -9.88 8.01
N PHE A 11 -7.13 -10.09 7.21
CA PHE A 11 -5.77 -9.66 7.51
C PHE A 11 -5.41 -8.42 6.69
N LEU A 12 -5.30 -7.29 7.36
CA LEU A 12 -5.03 -5.99 6.76
C LEU A 12 -3.57 -5.94 6.29
N VAL A 13 -3.38 -5.62 5.02
CA VAL A 13 -2.08 -5.39 4.40
C VAL A 13 -2.14 -4.07 3.66
N THR A 14 -1.37 -3.09 4.09
CA THR A 14 -1.27 -1.81 3.41
C THR A 14 -0.25 -1.88 2.27
N TRP A 15 -0.44 -1.06 1.24
CA TRP A 15 0.55 -0.91 0.16
C TRP A 15 1.88 -0.38 0.71
N GLU A 16 1.84 0.51 1.70
CA GLU A 16 3.01 1.03 2.39
C GLU A 16 3.88 -0.10 2.97
N ALA A 17 3.28 -1.09 3.63
CA ALA A 17 4.05 -2.21 4.18
C ALA A 17 4.79 -3.02 3.10
N ILE A 18 4.20 -3.14 1.91
CA ILE A 18 4.77 -3.89 0.79
C ILE A 18 5.87 -3.09 0.05
N GLU A 19 5.72 -1.77 -0.07
CA GLU A 19 6.49 -0.96 -1.02
C GLU A 19 6.85 0.42 -0.45
N HIS A 20 7.29 0.49 0.81
CA HIS A 20 7.61 1.75 1.50
C HIS A 20 8.86 2.45 0.92
N ALA A 21 9.85 1.70 0.45
CA ALA A 21 11.15 2.23 0.02
C ALA A 21 11.07 3.02 -1.31
N GLY A 22 10.04 2.78 -2.11
CA GLY A 22 9.83 3.43 -3.39
C GLY A 22 9.28 2.49 -4.45
N PRO A 23 8.93 3.02 -5.63
CA PRO A 23 8.24 2.27 -6.67
C PRO A 23 9.08 1.08 -7.17
N GLY A 24 8.50 -0.12 -7.13
CA GLY A 24 9.10 -1.40 -7.50
C GLY A 24 10.05 -2.00 -6.46
N GLN A 25 10.25 -1.35 -5.31
CA GLN A 25 11.12 -1.83 -4.24
C GLN A 25 10.29 -2.51 -3.15
N TYR A 26 10.10 -3.82 -3.32
CA TYR A 26 9.28 -4.61 -2.40
C TYR A 26 10.04 -5.00 -1.13
N ASP A 27 9.38 -4.89 0.01
CA ASP A 27 9.91 -5.39 1.28
C ASP A 27 9.76 -6.91 1.37
N GLY A 28 10.81 -7.63 0.96
CA GLY A 28 10.84 -9.08 1.05
C GLY A 28 10.71 -9.61 2.47
N ALA A 29 11.29 -8.93 3.46
CA ALA A 29 11.21 -9.36 4.85
C ALA A 29 9.78 -9.26 5.40
N TYR A 30 9.05 -8.22 5.01
CA TYR A 30 7.63 -8.10 5.32
C TYR A 30 6.78 -9.19 4.65
N LEU A 31 7.07 -9.52 3.39
CA LEU A 31 6.36 -10.59 2.67
C LEU A 31 6.62 -11.98 3.27
N ASP A 32 7.85 -12.26 3.70
CA ASP A 32 8.21 -13.49 4.41
C ASP A 32 7.47 -13.58 5.77
N TYR A 33 7.42 -12.46 6.49
CA TYR A 33 6.62 -12.36 7.73
C TYR A 33 5.13 -12.62 7.47
N LEU A 34 4.56 -12.02 6.42
CA LEU A 34 3.17 -12.22 6.05
C LEU A 34 2.87 -13.69 5.73
N ALA A 35 3.75 -14.35 4.96
CA ALA A 35 3.63 -15.77 4.65
C ALA A 35 3.66 -16.62 5.92
N ALA A 36 4.60 -16.36 6.84
CA ALA A 36 4.67 -17.06 8.12
C ALA A 36 3.41 -16.89 8.96
N VAL A 37 2.79 -15.70 8.97
CA VAL A 37 1.52 -15.47 9.68
C VAL A 37 0.38 -16.28 9.06
N VAL A 38 0.31 -16.34 7.72
CA VAL A 38 -0.71 -17.14 7.01
C VAL A 38 -0.54 -18.64 7.28
N GLU A 39 0.70 -19.13 7.28
CA GLU A 39 1.00 -20.52 7.63
C GLU A 39 0.57 -20.84 9.07
N ARG A 40 0.87 -19.94 10.01
CA ARG A 40 0.40 -20.09 11.40
C ARG A 40 -1.11 -20.07 11.51
N ALA A 41 -1.81 -19.23 10.74
CA ALA A 41 -3.27 -19.22 10.74
C ALA A 41 -3.86 -20.58 10.29
N ALA A 42 -3.19 -21.26 9.36
CA ALA A 42 -3.57 -22.59 8.90
C ALA A 42 -3.45 -23.65 10.02
N ASP A 43 -2.43 -23.57 10.89
CA ASP A 43 -2.29 -24.45 12.08
C ASP A 43 -3.53 -24.36 13.01
N TYR A 44 -4.25 -23.23 12.98
CA TYR A 44 -5.47 -23.00 13.75
C TYR A 44 -6.77 -23.18 12.92
N GLY A 45 -6.69 -23.71 11.71
CA GLY A 45 -7.86 -23.91 10.84
C GLY A 45 -8.57 -22.61 10.46
N LEU A 46 -7.84 -21.48 10.42
CA LEU A 46 -8.38 -20.18 10.01
C LEU A 46 -8.15 -19.96 8.51
N TYR A 47 -9.20 -19.58 7.80
CA TYR A 47 -9.09 -19.00 6.46
C TYR A 47 -8.58 -17.57 6.57
N VAL A 48 -7.62 -17.18 5.73
CA VAL A 48 -7.10 -15.81 5.72
C VAL A 48 -7.57 -15.09 4.46
N PHE A 49 -8.25 -13.96 4.64
CA PHE A 49 -8.58 -13.01 3.58
C PHE A 49 -7.58 -11.85 3.67
N ILE A 50 -6.68 -11.77 2.70
CA ILE A 50 -5.75 -10.64 2.57
C ILE A 50 -6.55 -9.42 2.08
N ASP A 51 -6.57 -8.39 2.91
CA ASP A 51 -7.27 -7.14 2.68
C ASP A 51 -6.25 -6.05 2.34
N PRO A 52 -6.17 -5.61 1.07
CA PRO A 52 -5.38 -4.45 0.66
C PRO A 52 -5.95 -3.18 1.31
N HIS A 53 -5.56 -2.92 2.54
CA HIS A 53 -6.22 -1.95 3.40
C HIS A 53 -5.79 -0.53 3.05
N GLN A 54 -6.75 0.39 3.14
CA GLN A 54 -6.51 1.82 3.07
C GLN A 54 -7.64 2.56 3.78
N ASP A 55 -7.27 3.69 4.38
CA ASP A 55 -8.19 4.72 4.84
C ASP A 55 -7.60 6.07 4.48
N VAL A 56 -8.37 6.92 3.79
CA VAL A 56 -7.90 8.26 3.38
C VAL A 56 -6.53 8.22 2.71
N TRP A 57 -6.30 7.26 1.82
CA TRP A 57 -5.09 7.12 1.01
C TRP A 57 -3.81 6.76 1.75
N SER A 58 -3.32 7.53 2.73
CA SER A 58 -2.00 7.39 3.34
C SER A 58 -1.97 7.95 4.76
N ARG A 59 -0.98 7.53 5.57
CA ARG A 59 -0.71 8.18 6.86
C ARG A 59 -0.35 9.65 6.73
N MET A 60 0.20 10.07 5.58
CA MET A 60 0.51 11.48 5.31
C MET A 60 -0.74 12.34 5.09
N THR A 61 -1.86 11.70 4.73
CA THR A 61 -3.17 12.33 4.57
C THR A 61 -4.10 12.11 5.76
N GLY A 62 -3.60 11.52 6.85
CA GLY A 62 -4.35 11.32 8.09
C GLY A 62 -5.02 9.95 8.25
N GLY A 63 -4.73 8.97 7.38
CA GLY A 63 -5.23 7.59 7.50
C GLY A 63 -4.12 6.54 7.31
N ASP A 64 -4.31 5.58 6.41
CA ASP A 64 -3.32 4.54 6.07
C ASP A 64 -3.52 4.00 4.63
N GLY A 65 -2.60 3.14 4.19
CA GLY A 65 -2.73 2.44 2.91
C GLY A 65 -1.51 2.64 2.02
N ALA A 66 -1.50 3.69 1.21
CA ALA A 66 -0.45 4.01 0.26
C ALA A 66 0.80 4.63 0.92
N PRO A 67 2.00 4.29 0.42
CA PRO A 67 3.24 4.84 0.94
C PRO A 67 3.39 6.34 0.65
N GLY A 68 4.16 7.03 1.50
CA GLY A 68 4.37 8.48 1.42
C GLY A 68 4.92 8.96 0.07
N TRP A 69 5.76 8.15 -0.60
CA TRP A 69 6.33 8.51 -1.90
C TRP A 69 5.26 8.73 -2.98
N THR A 70 4.03 8.21 -2.81
CA THR A 70 2.92 8.44 -3.75
C THR A 70 2.48 9.91 -3.77
N LEU A 71 2.61 10.62 -2.65
CA LEU A 71 2.34 12.05 -2.55
C LEU A 71 3.42 12.87 -3.26
N GLU A 72 4.68 12.52 -3.00
CA GLU A 72 5.84 13.18 -3.60
C GLU A 72 5.84 13.00 -5.12
N ALA A 73 5.43 11.82 -5.61
CA ALA A 73 5.35 11.51 -7.04
C ALA A 73 4.39 12.42 -7.81
N VAL A 74 3.39 13.01 -7.14
CA VAL A 74 2.43 13.95 -7.75
C VAL A 74 2.71 15.41 -7.36
N GLY A 75 3.85 15.68 -6.73
CA GLY A 75 4.34 17.03 -6.45
C GLY A 75 3.92 17.61 -5.09
N PHE A 76 3.29 16.82 -4.21
CA PHE A 76 3.04 17.28 -2.84
C PHE A 76 4.34 17.34 -2.03
N GLN A 77 4.46 18.38 -1.22
CA GLN A 77 5.49 18.49 -0.20
C GLN A 77 4.87 18.08 1.13
N ILE A 78 5.21 16.88 1.63
CA ILE A 78 4.59 16.27 2.82
C ILE A 78 4.63 17.23 4.03
N ALA A 79 5.74 17.94 4.22
CA ALA A 79 5.92 18.90 5.31
C ALA A 79 4.90 20.07 5.31
N ASN A 80 4.30 20.38 4.16
CA ASN A 80 3.38 21.51 4.00
C ASN A 80 1.90 21.10 4.00
N LEU A 81 1.58 19.80 4.03
CA LEU A 81 0.21 19.31 3.90
C LEU A 81 -0.71 19.85 4.99
N ASP A 82 -0.22 19.89 6.23
CA ASP A 82 -0.95 20.45 7.36
C ASP A 82 -1.10 21.97 7.18
N ALA A 83 0.01 22.69 7.00
CA ALA A 83 0.03 24.15 6.87
C ALA A 83 -0.85 24.67 5.72
N SER A 84 -0.96 23.92 4.62
CA SER A 84 -1.80 24.26 3.47
C SER A 84 -3.24 23.72 3.58
N GLU A 85 -3.58 23.05 4.68
CA GLU A 85 -4.85 22.31 4.87
C GLU A 85 -5.15 21.28 3.77
N ALA A 86 -4.12 20.80 3.07
CA ALA A 86 -4.25 19.77 2.04
C ALA A 86 -4.52 18.39 2.67
N ALA A 87 -4.12 18.21 3.93
CA ALA A 87 -4.59 17.17 4.82
C ALA A 87 -4.56 17.69 6.27
N ILE A 88 -5.47 17.19 7.09
CA ILE A 88 -5.54 17.44 8.52
C ILE A 88 -4.89 16.24 9.22
N THR A 89 -3.69 16.45 9.75
CA THR A 89 -3.04 15.44 10.60
C THR A 89 -3.32 15.80 12.06
N LEU A 90 -4.49 15.37 12.54
CA LEU A 90 -5.18 15.88 13.74
C LEU A 90 -4.30 16.01 14.99
N ARG A 91 -3.32 15.12 15.18
CA ARG A 91 -2.50 15.09 16.39
C ARG A 91 -1.53 16.27 16.52
N ALA A 92 -1.05 16.85 15.42
CA ALA A 92 -0.06 17.92 15.49
C ALA A 92 -0.68 19.29 15.85
N ARG A 93 -1.93 19.53 15.42
CA ARG A 93 -2.57 20.84 15.51
C ARG A 93 -3.61 20.97 16.61
N TYR A 94 -4.29 19.88 16.99
CA TYR A 94 -5.40 19.92 17.94
C TYR A 94 -5.39 18.72 18.89
N PRO A 95 -4.52 18.72 19.91
CA PRO A 95 -4.40 17.62 20.86
C PRO A 95 -5.69 17.37 21.67
N GLU A 96 -6.57 18.37 21.76
CA GLU A 96 -7.86 18.32 22.44
C GLU A 96 -9.06 17.81 21.59
N ILE A 97 -8.89 17.63 20.27
CA ILE A 97 -10.00 17.20 19.40
C ILE A 97 -10.16 15.66 19.41
N PRO A 98 -11.41 15.14 19.44
CA PRO A 98 -11.67 13.71 19.38
C PRO A 98 -11.06 13.04 18.12
N SER A 99 -10.50 11.84 18.30
CA SER A 99 -9.74 11.08 17.29
C SER A 99 -10.53 10.65 16.03
N LEU A 100 -11.80 11.00 15.91
CA LEU A 100 -12.74 10.50 14.89
C LEU A 100 -12.92 11.43 13.67
N LEU A 101 -12.21 12.56 13.61
CA LEU A 101 -12.34 13.52 12.49
C LEU A 101 -11.49 13.15 11.25
N TRP A 102 -10.80 12.01 11.26
CA TRP A 102 -9.89 11.63 10.18
C TRP A 102 -10.59 11.47 8.83
N THR A 103 -11.89 11.12 8.83
CA THR A 103 -12.71 10.96 7.62
C THR A 103 -12.87 12.25 6.82
N ASP A 104 -12.77 13.42 7.46
CA ASP A 104 -12.88 14.71 6.76
C ASP A 104 -11.80 14.87 5.69
N ASN A 105 -10.68 14.18 5.84
CA ASN A 105 -9.60 14.17 4.87
C ASN A 105 -9.98 13.57 3.53
N TYR A 106 -11.05 12.75 3.42
CA TYR A 106 -11.55 12.29 2.12
C TYR A 106 -11.92 13.45 1.18
N SER A 107 -12.33 14.59 1.74
CA SER A 107 -12.69 15.79 0.97
C SER A 107 -11.52 16.75 0.72
N ARG A 108 -10.35 16.53 1.35
CA ARG A 108 -9.21 17.44 1.30
C ARG A 108 -8.36 17.25 0.05
N LEU A 109 -7.62 18.30 -0.32
CA LEU A 109 -6.91 18.41 -1.59
C LEU A 109 -5.99 17.20 -1.85
N ALA A 110 -5.18 16.79 -0.88
CA ALA A 110 -4.20 15.72 -1.11
C ALA A 110 -4.87 14.38 -1.40
N CYS A 111 -5.78 13.93 -0.52
CA CYS A 111 -6.49 12.67 -0.67
C CYS A 111 -7.31 12.63 -1.98
N ASN A 112 -8.12 13.66 -2.22
CA ASN A 112 -8.97 13.73 -3.41
C ASN A 112 -8.16 13.76 -4.71
N THR A 113 -7.04 14.47 -4.73
CA THR A 113 -6.11 14.50 -5.87
C THR A 113 -5.50 13.12 -6.12
N LEU A 114 -5.04 12.42 -5.09
CA LEU A 114 -4.41 11.11 -5.22
C LEU A 114 -5.39 10.05 -5.72
N PHE A 115 -6.60 10.00 -5.16
CA PHE A 115 -7.65 9.13 -5.67
C PHE A 115 -8.01 9.45 -7.12
N SER A 116 -8.13 10.74 -7.45
CA SER A 116 -8.41 11.19 -8.81
C SER A 116 -7.32 10.73 -9.78
N LEU A 117 -6.05 10.93 -9.45
CA LEU A 117 -4.92 10.54 -10.31
C LEU A 117 -4.76 9.03 -10.44
N PHE A 118 -5.00 8.28 -9.35
CA PHE A 118 -4.93 6.83 -9.34
C PHE A 118 -5.98 6.21 -10.28
N TRP A 119 -7.22 6.69 -10.22
CA TRP A 119 -8.33 6.14 -11.02
C TRP A 119 -8.45 6.75 -12.42
N ALA A 120 -8.05 8.01 -12.63
CA ALA A 120 -8.10 8.66 -13.94
C ALA A 120 -7.09 8.08 -14.94
N GLY A 121 -6.12 7.27 -14.50
CA GLY A 121 -5.21 6.52 -15.37
C GLY A 121 -4.22 7.35 -16.21
N ALA A 122 -4.25 8.68 -16.10
CA ALA A 122 -3.38 9.59 -16.83
C ALA A 122 -2.21 10.05 -15.93
N GLY A 123 -1.05 9.39 -16.06
CA GLY A 123 0.22 9.97 -15.62
C GLY A 123 0.74 9.59 -14.23
N TRP A 124 0.05 8.75 -13.46
CA TRP A 124 0.67 8.04 -12.33
C TRP A 124 1.93 7.31 -12.82
N PRO A 125 3.11 7.39 -12.16
CA PRO A 125 4.40 7.30 -12.83
C PRO A 125 4.44 6.13 -13.81
N ARG A 126 4.56 6.49 -15.10
CA ARG A 126 4.27 5.64 -16.26
C ARG A 126 5.24 4.45 -16.42
N THR A 127 6.02 4.13 -15.39
CA THR A 127 6.94 2.99 -15.30
C THR A 127 6.27 1.69 -14.82
N TRP A 128 5.04 1.75 -14.29
CA TRP A 128 4.38 0.60 -13.65
C TRP A 128 3.86 -0.49 -14.61
N LYS A 129 3.19 -0.13 -15.72
CA LYS A 129 2.57 -1.13 -16.63
C LYS A 129 3.52 -1.75 -17.66
N SER A 130 4.75 -1.25 -17.79
CA SER A 130 5.67 -1.67 -18.88
C SER A 130 6.78 -2.64 -18.45
N ARG A 131 6.95 -2.96 -17.16
CA ARG A 131 7.95 -3.95 -16.72
C ARG A 131 7.41 -5.38 -16.59
N ALA A 132 6.13 -5.57 -16.26
CA ALA A 132 5.52 -6.91 -16.21
C ALA A 132 5.43 -7.60 -17.60
N ASN A 133 5.38 -6.82 -18.70
CA ASN A 133 5.32 -7.35 -20.06
C ASN A 133 6.68 -7.45 -20.77
N ARG A 134 7.78 -6.99 -20.18
CA ARG A 134 9.13 -7.13 -20.76
C ARG A 134 9.80 -8.47 -20.47
N CYS A 135 9.19 -9.32 -19.66
CA CYS A 135 9.67 -10.69 -19.42
C CYS A 135 9.03 -11.74 -20.35
N ARG A 136 8.13 -11.35 -21.26
CA ARG A 136 7.47 -12.27 -22.22
C ARG A 136 8.10 -12.32 -23.61
N THR A 137 9.01 -11.41 -23.93
CA THR A 137 9.61 -11.29 -25.27
C THR A 137 11.01 -11.89 -25.40
N THR A 138 11.69 -12.23 -24.30
CA THR A 138 13.03 -12.88 -24.35
C THR A 138 13.00 -14.40 -24.24
N CYS A 139 11.84 -15.02 -23.95
CA CYS A 139 11.73 -16.49 -23.82
C CYS A 139 11.06 -17.18 -25.03
N ARG A 140 11.01 -16.54 -26.20
CA ARG A 140 10.70 -17.23 -27.47
C ARG A 140 12.00 -17.59 -28.18
N GLY A 141 12.71 -18.60 -27.70
CA GLY A 141 13.87 -19.08 -28.46
C GLY A 141 14.80 -20.10 -27.82
N THR A 142 14.77 -20.35 -26.52
CA THR A 142 15.75 -21.25 -25.88
C THR A 142 15.09 -22.26 -24.95
N SER A 143 15.50 -23.52 -25.09
CA SER A 143 15.03 -24.70 -24.39
C SER A 143 14.96 -24.55 -22.86
N SER A 144 14.02 -25.31 -22.29
CA SER A 144 13.48 -25.38 -20.92
C SER A 144 14.43 -25.55 -19.73
N ALA A 145 15.64 -24.99 -19.71
CA ALA A 145 16.64 -25.27 -18.67
C ALA A 145 17.19 -24.08 -17.86
N GLN A 146 16.63 -22.86 -17.97
CA GLN A 146 17.18 -21.68 -17.25
C GLN A 146 16.14 -20.82 -16.51
N CYS A 147 15.11 -21.45 -15.92
CA CYS A 147 14.14 -20.76 -15.05
C CYS A 147 14.56 -20.83 -13.56
N SER A 148 15.81 -20.54 -13.25
CA SER A 148 16.34 -20.52 -11.88
C SER A 148 17.34 -19.39 -11.69
N ARG A 149 16.82 -18.18 -11.49
CA ARG A 149 17.46 -17.05 -10.78
C ARG A 149 16.50 -15.87 -10.80
N TRP A 150 15.77 -15.67 -9.71
CA TRP A 150 15.28 -14.35 -9.34
C TRP A 150 16.51 -13.51 -8.97
N PRO A 151 16.84 -12.42 -9.66
CA PRO A 151 17.87 -11.51 -9.18
C PRO A 151 17.23 -10.56 -8.17
N ASN A 152 17.82 -10.50 -6.98
CA ASN A 152 17.68 -9.41 -6.03
C ASN A 152 17.83 -8.06 -6.75
N ALA A 153 16.80 -7.21 -6.70
CA ALA A 153 16.86 -5.76 -6.89
C ALA A 153 15.52 -5.15 -6.49
#